data_AF-A0A3D4P781-F1
#
_entry.id   AF-A0A3D4P781-F1
#
_cell.length_a   1.000
_cell.length_b   1.000
_cell.length_c   1.000
_cell.angle_alpha   90.00
_cell.angle_beta   90.00
_cell.angle_gamma   90.00
#
_symmetry.space_group_name_H-M   'P 1'
#
loop_
_entity.id
_entity.type
_entity.pdbx_description
1 polymer ?
#
loop_
_entity_poly.entity_id
_entity_poly.type
_entity_poly.pdbx_seq_one_letter_code
_entity_poly.pdbx_strand_id
1 'polypeptide(L)'
;MTNYLAISSESSILIPPAQAMFGATTPLGISMKQVTDGTSNTIAIVEVSDGRACEWTRPQDFLVVADMPLNGLGHARDPKVFLTAFGDGSTRFLSRDLDLKSFLGLTTRNGGELVDSP
;
A
#
# COMPACT_ATOMS: atom_id res chain seq x y z
N MET A 1 1.69 6.63 -15.40
CA MET A 1 2.31 6.71 -14.06
C MET A 1 1.31 6.20 -13.04
N THR A 2 1.73 5.29 -12.15
CA THR A 2 0.88 4.79 -11.05
C THR A 2 1.24 5.52 -9.77
N ASN A 3 0.22 6.01 -9.07
CA ASN A 3 0.39 6.66 -7.79
C ASN A 3 0.40 5.66 -6.64
N TYR A 4 0.36 4.35 -6.90
CA TYR A 4 0.31 3.33 -5.84
C TYR A 4 1.60 2.54 -5.78
N LEU A 5 2.26 2.58 -4.62
CA LEU A 5 3.52 1.88 -4.37
C LEU A 5 3.38 0.94 -3.18
N ALA A 6 4.01 -0.23 -3.28
CA ALA A 6 4.15 -1.15 -2.17
C ALA A 6 5.05 -0.54 -1.08
N ILE A 7 4.67 -0.68 0.19
CA ILE A 7 5.59 -0.46 1.29
C ILE A 7 6.54 -1.64 1.34
N SER A 8 7.84 -1.36 1.16
CA SER A 8 8.85 -2.40 1.17
C SER A 8 10.00 -2.06 2.12
N SER A 9 10.16 -2.90 3.13
CA SER A 9 11.17 -2.86 4.17
C SER A 9 11.34 -4.27 4.75
N GLU A 10 12.29 -4.45 5.66
CA GLU A 10 12.48 -5.73 6.34
C GLU A 10 11.32 -6.08 7.29
N SER A 11 10.57 -5.09 7.78
CA SER A 11 9.46 -5.24 8.73
C SER A 11 8.07 -5.12 8.09
N SER A 12 7.97 -4.78 6.80
CA SER A 12 6.69 -4.70 6.09
C SER A 12 6.16 -6.09 5.69
N ILE A 13 4.92 -6.12 5.19
CA ILE A 13 4.31 -7.35 4.69
C ILE A 13 4.93 -7.80 3.34
N LEU A 14 5.42 -6.85 2.53
CA LEU A 14 6.09 -7.10 1.25
C LEU A 14 7.60 -6.89 1.39
N ILE A 15 8.37 -7.98 1.40
CA ILE A 15 9.84 -7.96 1.51
C ILE A 15 10.47 -8.03 0.10
N PRO A 16 11.47 -7.19 -0.23
CA PRO A 16 12.09 -7.27 -1.54
C PRO A 16 12.90 -8.58 -1.71
N PRO A 17 13.00 -9.11 -2.95
CA PRO A 17 13.69 -10.37 -3.22
C PRO A 17 15.19 -10.37 -2.86
N ALA A 18 15.85 -9.21 -2.90
CA ALA A 18 17.25 -9.07 -2.52
C ALA A 18 17.48 -9.11 -1.00
N GLN A 19 16.44 -8.81 -0.21
CA GLN A 19 16.41 -8.97 1.24
C GLN A 19 15.88 -10.35 1.66
N ALA A 20 15.25 -11.10 0.75
CA ALA A 20 15.04 -12.52 0.97
C ALA A 20 16.42 -13.20 0.92
N MET A 21 16.78 -13.90 2.01
CA MET A 21 18.13 -14.45 2.27
C MET A 21 18.97 -14.69 1.00
N PHE A 22 20.08 -13.95 0.86
CA PHE A 22 21.09 -14.21 -0.16
C PHE A 22 21.47 -15.71 -0.12
N GLY A 23 21.12 -16.45 -1.17
CA GLY A 23 21.37 -17.90 -1.28
C GLY A 23 20.15 -18.81 -1.08
N ALA A 24 18.98 -18.27 -0.74
CA ALA A 24 17.74 -19.03 -0.80
C ALA A 24 17.28 -19.14 -2.27
N THR A 25 17.11 -20.37 -2.77
CA THR A 25 16.59 -20.66 -4.12
C THR A 25 15.13 -20.25 -4.30
N THR A 26 14.49 -19.71 -3.27
CA THR A 26 13.15 -19.12 -3.31
C THR A 26 13.12 -17.96 -2.33
N PRO A 27 12.70 -16.74 -2.73
CA PRO A 27 12.45 -15.70 -1.75
C PRO A 27 11.33 -16.19 -0.82
N LEU A 28 11.67 -16.47 0.43
CA LEU A 28 10.68 -16.85 1.43
C LEU A 28 9.82 -15.61 1.68
N GLY A 29 8.67 -15.54 1.01
CA GLY A 29 7.62 -14.63 1.43
C GLY A 29 7.30 -14.85 2.90
N ILE A 30 6.71 -13.86 3.56
CA ILE A 30 6.31 -14.04 4.95
C ILE A 30 5.03 -14.86 5.03
N SER A 31 4.94 -15.70 6.06
CA SER A 31 3.69 -16.39 6.40
C SER A 31 2.74 -15.42 7.11
N MET A 32 1.43 -15.66 6.97
CA MET A 32 0.40 -14.87 7.67
C MET A 32 0.59 -14.87 9.20
N LYS A 33 1.17 -15.94 9.76
CA LYS A 33 1.47 -16.04 11.19
C LYS A 33 2.53 -15.03 11.66
N GLN A 34 3.33 -14.49 10.74
CA GLN A 34 4.35 -13.49 11.04
C GLN A 34 3.79 -12.05 11.02
N VAL A 35 2.51 -11.87 10.65
CA VAL A 35 1.79 -10.59 10.71
C VAL A 35 1.02 -10.53 12.03
N THR A 36 1.74 -10.41 13.13
CA THR A 36 1.18 -10.48 14.49
C THR A 36 0.31 -9.29 14.84
N ASP A 37 0.53 -8.15 14.20
CA ASP A 37 -0.27 -6.94 14.41
C ASP A 37 -1.62 -7.00 13.65
N GLY A 38 -1.78 -8.04 12.82
CA GLY A 38 -2.98 -8.33 12.05
C GLY A 38 -2.91 -7.78 10.62
N THR A 39 -3.34 -8.58 9.65
CA THR A 39 -3.33 -8.20 8.23
C THR A 39 -4.25 -7.03 7.92
N SER A 40 -5.32 -6.87 8.69
CA SER A 40 -6.25 -5.74 8.60
C SER A 40 -5.71 -4.44 9.22
N ASN A 41 -4.59 -4.49 9.93
CA ASN A 41 -3.91 -3.35 10.55
C ASN A 41 -2.52 -3.09 9.96
N THR A 42 -2.10 -3.85 8.94
CA THR A 42 -0.81 -3.68 8.28
C THR A 42 -1.02 -3.18 6.85
N ILE A 43 -0.50 -2.00 6.52
CA ILE A 43 -0.55 -1.41 5.18
C ILE A 43 0.44 -2.13 4.27
N ALA A 44 -0.04 -2.54 3.10
CA ALA A 44 0.75 -3.15 2.04
C ALA A 44 1.09 -2.15 0.92
N ILE A 45 0.13 -1.30 0.54
CA ILE A 45 0.25 -0.38 -0.60
C ILE A 45 -0.23 1.01 -0.18
N VAL A 46 0.49 2.04 -0.60
CA VAL A 46 0.17 3.44 -0.35
C VAL A 46 0.07 4.23 -1.63
N GLU A 47 -0.83 5.21 -1.64
CA GLU A 47 -0.80 6.27 -2.62
C GLU A 47 0.37 7.25 -2.37
N VAL A 48 0.97 7.74 -3.44
CA VAL A 48 2.01 8.77 -3.47
C VAL A 48 1.66 9.89 -4.45
N SER A 49 2.27 11.05 -4.28
CA SER A 49 2.15 12.18 -5.20
C SER A 49 2.69 11.86 -6.59
N ASP A 50 2.22 12.58 -7.61
CA ASP A 50 2.66 12.48 -9.00
C ASP A 50 4.20 12.55 -9.19
N GLY A 51 4.91 13.37 -8.40
CA GLY A 51 6.39 13.46 -8.48
C GLY A 51 7.15 12.24 -7.94
N ARG A 52 6.47 11.34 -7.21
CA ARG A 52 7.01 10.06 -6.73
C ARG A 52 6.33 8.86 -7.37
N ALA A 53 5.34 9.11 -8.23
CA ALA A 53 4.66 8.09 -8.98
C ALA A 53 5.68 7.34 -9.84
N CYS A 54 5.64 6.01 -9.79
CA CYS A 54 6.49 5.21 -10.63
C CYS A 54 5.82 5.04 -12.00
N GLU A 55 6.62 5.05 -13.06
CA GLU A 55 6.15 4.62 -14.36
C GLU A 55 5.97 3.09 -14.31
N TRP A 56 4.73 2.62 -14.15
CA TRP A 56 4.41 1.21 -14.41
C TRP A 56 4.62 0.93 -15.90
N THR A 57 4.90 -0.30 -16.34
CA THR A 57 5.08 -0.67 -17.77
C THR A 57 3.77 -0.63 -18.60
N ARG A 58 2.98 0.39 -18.28
CA ARG A 58 2.03 1.19 -19.04
C ARG A 58 0.62 0.64 -19.26
N PRO A 59 -0.14 0.21 -18.22
CA PRO A 59 -1.54 -0.08 -18.38
C PRO A 59 -2.44 1.00 -17.77
N GLN A 60 -3.51 1.21 -18.51
CA GLN A 60 -4.54 2.21 -18.34
C GLN A 60 -5.78 1.47 -18.82
N ASP A 61 -6.77 1.21 -17.96
CA ASP A 61 -8.03 0.65 -18.45
C ASP A 61 -9.23 1.39 -17.87
N PHE A 62 -10.27 1.34 -18.67
CA PHE A 62 -10.94 2.53 -19.15
C PHE A 62 -12.42 2.21 -19.11
N LEU A 63 -13.17 2.97 -18.33
CA LEU A 63 -14.62 2.88 -18.20
C LEU A 63 -15.24 2.96 -19.59
N VAL A 64 -16.37 2.31 -19.80
CA VAL A 64 -16.89 1.88 -21.11
C VAL A 64 -18.26 2.49 -21.35
N VAL A 65 -18.39 3.26 -22.41
CA VAL A 65 -19.62 3.87 -22.95
C VAL A 65 -19.32 3.87 -24.45
N ALA A 66 -20.31 3.61 -25.29
CA ALA A 66 -20.03 3.57 -26.73
C ALA A 66 -19.47 4.92 -27.24
N ASP A 67 -19.80 6.02 -26.54
CA ASP A 67 -19.50 7.42 -26.87
C ASP A 67 -18.89 8.28 -25.73
N MET A 68 -19.04 7.97 -24.42
CA MET A 68 -18.26 8.65 -23.34
C MET A 68 -17.71 7.78 -22.19
N PRO A 69 -16.87 6.79 -22.53
CA PRO A 69 -16.52 5.69 -21.67
C PRO A 69 -15.92 6.04 -20.31
N LEU A 70 -14.80 6.77 -20.34
CA LEU A 70 -13.96 7.16 -19.21
C LEU A 70 -14.17 8.57 -18.72
N ASN A 71 -15.23 9.20 -19.19
CA ASN A 71 -15.68 10.39 -18.57
C ASN A 71 -15.91 10.11 -17.07
N GLY A 72 -15.25 10.89 -16.21
CA GLY A 72 -15.55 10.91 -14.79
C GLY A 72 -15.32 9.61 -14.02
N LEU A 73 -14.13 9.03 -14.02
CA LEU A 73 -13.73 8.31 -12.79
C LEU A 73 -12.59 9.02 -12.07
N GLY A 74 -12.91 9.36 -10.82
CA GLY A 74 -13.17 10.76 -10.48
C GLY A 74 -12.07 11.39 -9.64
N HIS A 75 -11.31 12.24 -10.31
CA HIS A 75 -10.56 13.41 -9.82
C HIS A 75 -9.61 13.21 -8.63
N ALA A 76 -9.10 11.98 -8.50
CA ALA A 76 -7.77 11.61 -8.04
C ALA A 76 -7.31 11.97 -6.60
N ARG A 77 -8.23 12.46 -5.76
CA ARG A 77 -8.25 12.50 -4.27
C ARG A 77 -8.33 13.90 -3.66
N ASP A 78 -8.96 13.96 -2.48
CA ASP A 78 -9.01 15.14 -1.61
C ASP A 78 -7.59 15.41 -1.07
N PRO A 79 -7.09 16.66 -1.12
CA PRO A 79 -5.74 17.00 -0.69
C PRO A 79 -5.43 16.71 0.78
N LYS A 80 -6.44 16.39 1.60
CA LYS A 80 -6.30 16.01 3.01
C LYS A 80 -6.16 14.51 3.25
N VAL A 81 -6.40 13.65 2.26
CA VAL A 81 -6.37 12.19 2.45
C VAL A 81 -5.58 11.47 1.34
N PHE A 82 -5.19 10.24 1.62
CA PHE A 82 -4.59 9.33 0.65
C PHE A 82 -5.12 7.91 0.83
N LEU A 83 -5.21 7.10 -0.23
CA LEU A 83 -5.70 5.72 -0.12
C LEU A 83 -4.57 4.75 0.19
N THR A 84 -4.88 3.79 1.04
CA THR A 84 -4.02 2.66 1.37
C THR A 84 -4.75 1.35 1.14
N ALA A 85 -3.99 0.30 0.85
CA ALA A 85 -4.46 -1.08 0.85
C ALA A 85 -3.73 -1.86 1.96
N PHE A 86 -4.49 -2.68 2.69
CA PHE A 86 -4.02 -3.47 3.82
C PHE A 86 -3.67 -4.89 3.39
N GLY A 87 -2.96 -5.61 4.26
CA GLY A 87 -2.53 -6.99 4.04
C GLY A 87 -3.67 -8.00 3.88
N ASP A 88 -4.89 -7.63 4.28
CA ASP A 88 -6.11 -8.42 4.08
C ASP A 88 -6.85 -8.09 2.76
N GLY A 89 -6.36 -7.13 1.98
CA GLY A 89 -6.96 -6.66 0.73
C GLY A 89 -8.00 -5.55 0.90
N SER A 90 -8.31 -5.13 2.13
CA SER A 90 -9.18 -3.97 2.37
C SER A 90 -8.49 -2.66 1.97
N THR A 91 -9.27 -1.67 1.52
CA THR A 91 -8.75 -0.33 1.17
C THR A 91 -9.40 0.74 2.03
N ARG A 92 -8.61 1.72 2.50
CA ARG A 92 -9.10 2.81 3.38
C ARG A 92 -8.42 4.13 3.04
N PHE A 93 -9.14 5.24 3.26
CA PHE A 93 -8.58 6.58 3.16
C PHE A 93 -7.96 6.98 4.52
N LEU A 94 -6.71 7.43 4.51
CA LEU A 94 -6.01 7.95 5.68
C LEU A 94 -5.86 9.46 5.57
N SER A 95 -5.99 10.16 6.70
CA SER A 95 -5.71 11.60 6.79
C SER A 95 -4.21 11.85 6.62
N ARG A 96 -3.84 12.94 5.94
CA ARG A 96 -2.47 13.46 5.92
C ARG A 96 -2.04 14.06 7.26
N ASP A 97 -3.00 14.38 8.12
CA ASP A 97 -2.77 14.83 9.49
C ASP A 97 -2.69 13.66 10.49
N LEU A 98 -2.73 12.41 10.01
CA LEU A 98 -2.49 11.23 10.83
C LEU A 98 -1.13 11.36 11.54
N ASP A 99 -1.08 11.02 12.82
CA ASP A 99 0.15 11.12 13.56
C ASP A 99 1.21 10.15 13.03
N LEU A 100 2.47 10.59 13.03
CA LEU A 100 3.58 9.84 12.44
C LEU A 100 3.77 8.47 13.11
N LYS A 101 3.46 8.34 14.41
CA LYS A 101 3.66 7.10 15.13
C LYS A 101 2.63 6.05 14.71
N SER A 102 1.36 6.45 14.59
CA SER A 102 0.31 5.57 14.08
C SER A 102 0.58 5.17 12.64
N PHE A 103 0.99 6.13 11.79
CA PHE A 103 1.37 5.79 10.42
C PHE A 103 2.50 4.76 10.37
N LEU A 104 3.58 4.97 11.12
CA LEU A 104 4.71 4.04 11.16
C LEU A 104 4.30 2.66 11.69
N GLY A 105 3.50 2.60 12.76
CA GLY A 105 3.00 1.33 13.31
C GLY A 105 2.22 0.53 12.25
N LEU A 106 1.35 1.19 11.48
CA LEU A 106 0.61 0.57 10.38
C LEU A 106 1.50 0.06 9.23
N THR A 107 2.77 0.49 9.12
CA THR A 107 3.70 0.01 8.08
C THR A 107 4.47 -1.25 8.46
N THR A 108 4.37 -1.70 9.71
CA THR A 108 5.08 -2.88 10.22
C THR A 108 4.11 -4.04 10.45
N ARG A 109 4.60 -5.27 10.25
CA ARG A 109 3.79 -6.48 10.43
C ARG A 109 3.72 -6.97 11.89
N ASN A 110 4.67 -6.53 12.71
CA ASN A 110 4.96 -7.08 14.04
C ASN A 110 5.67 -6.08 14.98
N GLY A 111 5.40 -4.78 14.85
CA GLY A 111 5.92 -3.74 15.73
C GLY A 111 5.19 -3.68 17.08
N GLY A 112 3.93 -4.14 17.13
CA GLY A 112 3.13 -4.20 18.36
C GLY A 112 2.70 -2.84 18.91
N GLU A 113 2.77 -1.79 18.09
CA GLU A 113 2.29 -0.47 18.47
C GLU A 113 0.77 -0.46 18.60
N LEU A 114 0.28 0.21 19.65
CA LEU A 114 -1.14 0.55 19.73
C LEU A 114 -1.43 1.64 18.71
N VAL A 115 -2.01 1.24 17.59
CA VAL A 115 -2.48 2.11 16.52
C VAL A 115 -4.00 2.18 16.59
N ASP A 116 -4.54 3.39 16.70
CA ASP A 116 -5.97 3.59 16.48
C ASP A 116 -6.23 3.43 14.99
N SER A 117 -6.75 2.27 14.61
CA SER A 117 -7.15 1.99 13.25
C SER A 117 -8.32 2.92 12.88
N PRO A 118 -8.22 3.67 11.77
CA PRO A 118 -9.34 4.44 11.24
C PRO A 118 -10.43 3.55 10.65
#